data_AF-A0A536HPR8-F1
#
_entry.id   AF-A0A536HPR8-F1
#
_cell.length_a   1.000
_cell.length_b   1.000
_cell.length_c   1.000
_cell.angle_alpha   90.00
_cell.angle_beta   90.00
_cell.angle_gamma   90.00
#
_symmetry.space_group_name_H-M   'P 1'
#
loop_
_entity.id
_entity.type
_entity.pdbx_description
1 polymer ?
#
loop_
_entity_poly.entity_id
_entity_poly.type
_entity_poly.pdbx_seq_one_letter_code
_entity_poly.pdbx_strand_id
1 'polypeptide(L)'
;MDRIRRGGDRPVEAEQRQPGQCDRHECARAKISSDAQEHAIVGTVRSSGDPPEKWGTQLSHNRAVVFDRLSIRSCGLRPKTVRMPAVDLPLIPDGGVFYMRHNAAARFAVGLGITALVLALQTPAFADWPTYHKDAARTGFDPTAPALISSVNQQWAHTGLDRNVYAEPLVYGTMVVVATEGNTVYALDAATGNLLWSKNYGTAVPSNQFPCGNINPLGITSTPVIDTASGTMYAVGMMWDGTTHASVHYQLEAIDLNNTGTELWSRTIAPTDPTYTFDAYVEGQRSALSLASGTIYIPFGGRSGDCSDPANGVDYRGWVVGAPASGTGSLLSFPLPTGVGDGAGGIWAPSGGAMDASNNLYVATGNTRCGGGCSFDYGEAVIKLSPTLTISDYFAPPNWAALNAADQDLGSVGPTLLGNNLLFQVGKAGVGYILSTTSLGGGNHFTPRFSAQVCNNTSDAAFGGVAYSAPYLYVPCIDRLEALLVNTGPSPSFTPAWHGPAGSIGPPIVAGGLVWTVGWNNSRLYALYATTGEQRLSVSLPQTPMHFSTPASGDGEVFVPDGTRILAYG
;
A
#
# COMPACT_ATOMS: atom_id res chain seq x y z
N MET A 1 -37.34 -19.25 -31.29
CA MET A 1 -38.65 -19.94 -31.31
C MET A 1 -38.98 -20.39 -29.90
N ASP A 2 -40.27 -20.55 -29.60
CA ASP A 2 -40.80 -20.66 -28.24
C ASP A 2 -40.54 -22.00 -27.53
N ARG A 3 -40.43 -21.97 -26.19
CA ARG A 3 -41.61 -22.21 -25.34
C ARG A 3 -41.46 -21.82 -23.87
N ILE A 4 -42.60 -21.46 -23.29
CA ILE A 4 -42.80 -20.97 -21.93
C ILE A 4 -43.44 -22.07 -21.07
N ARG A 5 -43.08 -22.12 -19.77
CA ARG A 5 -44.03 -22.47 -18.70
C ARG A 5 -43.88 -21.49 -17.53
N ARG A 6 -45.00 -21.16 -16.88
CA ARG A 6 -45.10 -20.29 -15.69
C ARG A 6 -45.76 -21.05 -14.54
N GLY A 7 -45.47 -20.60 -13.32
CA GLY A 7 -46.21 -20.90 -12.09
C GLY A 7 -45.33 -20.60 -10.87
N GLY A 8 -45.62 -19.67 -9.95
CA GLY A 8 -46.65 -18.62 -9.96
C GLY A 8 -47.46 -18.60 -8.65
N ASP A 9 -47.54 -17.45 -7.99
CA ASP A 9 -48.50 -17.20 -6.90
C ASP A 9 -48.83 -15.70 -6.71
N ARG A 10 -49.53 -15.36 -5.62
CA ARG A 10 -50.47 -14.22 -5.51
C ARG A 10 -49.92 -12.92 -4.89
N PRO A 11 -50.61 -11.77 -5.10
CA PRO A 11 -50.22 -10.47 -4.55
C PRO A 11 -50.56 -10.31 -3.06
N VAL A 12 -49.91 -9.32 -2.43
CA VAL A 12 -50.26 -8.79 -1.10
C VAL A 12 -50.67 -7.31 -1.27
N GLU A 13 -51.57 -6.85 -0.41
CA GLU A 13 -52.26 -5.56 -0.53
C GLU A 13 -51.39 -4.36 -0.10
N ALA A 14 -51.75 -3.16 -0.59
CA ALA A 14 -51.15 -1.90 -0.16
C ALA A 14 -52.12 -1.16 0.77
N GLU A 15 -51.71 -0.88 2.02
CA GLU A 15 -52.43 0.06 2.90
C GLU A 15 -51.72 1.42 2.92
N GLN A 16 -52.46 2.48 2.60
CA GLN A 16 -52.07 3.86 2.84
C GLN A 16 -52.75 4.40 4.09
N ARG A 17 -51.98 4.96 5.05
CA ARG A 17 -52.48 5.96 5.99
C ARG A 17 -51.44 7.05 6.25
N GLN A 18 -51.90 8.30 6.28
CA GLN A 18 -51.16 9.45 6.80
C GLN A 18 -51.81 9.94 8.12
N PRO A 19 -51.66 11.19 8.61
CA PRO A 19 -50.75 11.51 9.70
C PRO A 19 -51.47 12.08 10.94
N GLY A 20 -50.77 12.29 12.06
CA GLY A 20 -51.42 12.81 13.28
C GLY A 20 -50.53 13.35 14.40
N GLN A 21 -50.26 14.67 14.36
CA GLN A 21 -50.11 15.60 15.49
C GLN A 21 -48.97 15.43 16.52
N CYS A 22 -48.79 16.51 17.28
CA CYS A 22 -47.70 16.77 18.23
C CYS A 22 -48.21 16.72 19.68
N ASP A 23 -47.31 16.79 20.66
CA ASP A 23 -47.48 17.80 21.71
C ASP A 23 -46.14 18.34 22.25
N ARG A 24 -46.18 19.48 22.95
CA ARG A 24 -45.04 20.12 23.63
C ARG A 24 -45.11 19.88 25.14
N HIS A 25 -43.98 20.05 25.83
CA HIS A 25 -43.95 20.87 27.05
C HIS A 25 -42.56 21.47 27.28
N GLU A 26 -42.50 22.78 27.55
CA GLU A 26 -41.30 23.49 27.98
C GLU A 26 -41.40 23.79 29.48
N CYS A 27 -40.28 23.78 30.19
CA CYS A 27 -40.16 24.59 31.40
C CYS A 27 -38.69 24.94 31.68
N ALA A 28 -38.42 26.23 31.87
CA ALA A 28 -37.08 26.78 32.03
C ALA A 28 -36.90 27.46 33.39
N ARG A 29 -35.65 27.57 33.87
CA ARG A 29 -35.20 28.69 34.70
C ARG A 29 -33.68 28.85 34.71
N ALA A 30 -33.25 30.10 34.75
CA ALA A 30 -31.87 30.54 34.99
C ALA A 30 -31.64 30.73 36.52
N LYS A 31 -30.57 31.31 37.06
CA LYS A 31 -29.46 32.17 36.56
C LYS A 31 -28.39 32.29 37.67
N ILE A 32 -27.15 32.67 37.35
CA ILE A 32 -26.30 33.70 38.03
C ILE A 32 -24.85 33.61 37.50
N SER A 33 -24.12 34.74 37.54
CA SER A 33 -22.77 34.95 37.01
C SER A 33 -21.78 35.41 38.08
N SER A 34 -20.50 35.47 37.71
CA SER A 34 -19.52 36.43 38.24
C SER A 34 -18.63 36.92 37.08
N ASP A 35 -18.17 38.17 37.15
CA ASP A 35 -17.82 38.97 35.95
C ASP A 35 -16.31 39.28 35.79
N ALA A 36 -16.01 40.07 34.76
CA ALA A 36 -14.81 40.90 34.53
C ALA A 36 -13.54 40.24 33.89
N GLN A 37 -12.81 40.88 32.97
CA GLN A 37 -13.03 42.21 32.36
C GLN A 37 -12.48 42.37 30.92
N GLU A 38 -12.85 43.52 30.33
CA GLU A 38 -12.54 44.13 29.03
C GLU A 38 -11.06 44.07 28.59
N HIS A 39 -10.69 44.14 27.29
CA HIS A 39 -11.08 45.17 26.31
C HIS A 39 -11.14 44.70 24.86
N ALA A 40 -11.91 45.43 24.04
CA ALA A 40 -11.94 45.33 22.59
C ALA A 40 -11.52 46.66 21.92
N ILE A 41 -11.02 46.60 20.69
CA ILE A 41 -10.92 47.73 19.76
C ILE A 41 -11.59 47.31 18.45
N VAL A 42 -12.48 48.16 17.93
CA VAL A 42 -13.25 47.94 16.70
C VAL A 42 -12.66 48.80 15.58
N GLY A 43 -12.57 48.26 14.37
CA GLY A 43 -12.15 48.99 13.18
C GLY A 43 -12.65 48.36 11.88
N THR A 44 -13.76 48.86 11.33
CA THR A 44 -14.34 48.39 10.06
C THR A 44 -14.18 49.43 8.95
N VAL A 45 -13.63 49.03 7.80
CA VAL A 45 -13.70 49.75 6.52
C VAL A 45 -14.01 48.74 5.40
N ARG A 46 -14.70 49.16 4.33
CA ARG A 46 -15.09 48.32 3.19
C ARG A 46 -14.93 49.09 1.88
N SER A 47 -14.53 48.37 0.82
CA SER A 47 -14.51 48.80 -0.60
C SER A 47 -13.46 49.89 -0.96
N SER A 48 -13.02 50.08 -2.21
CA SER A 48 -13.36 49.44 -3.50
C SER A 48 -12.22 49.58 -4.55
N GLY A 49 -12.25 48.78 -5.62
CA GLY A 49 -11.73 49.16 -6.95
C GLY A 49 -10.36 48.62 -7.37
N ASP A 50 -10.22 48.31 -8.67
CA ASP A 50 -9.03 47.76 -9.34
C ASP A 50 -9.19 47.93 -10.88
N PRO A 51 -8.15 47.91 -11.75
CA PRO A 51 -6.70 48.11 -11.54
C PRO A 51 -6.26 49.50 -12.10
N PRO A 52 -5.59 49.77 -13.27
CA PRO A 52 -4.96 48.96 -14.33
C PRO A 52 -3.47 49.32 -14.72
N GLU A 53 -2.92 48.52 -15.64
CA GLU A 53 -1.83 48.80 -16.62
C GLU A 53 -0.40 49.25 -16.17
N LYS A 54 0.51 48.25 -16.18
CA LYS A 54 1.74 48.13 -17.02
C LYS A 54 3.08 48.85 -16.70
N TRP A 55 4.10 47.98 -16.58
CA TRP A 55 5.52 48.08 -17.04
C TRP A 55 6.51 48.99 -16.29
N GLY A 56 7.58 48.39 -15.76
CA GLY A 56 8.78 49.05 -15.21
C GLY A 56 9.81 48.01 -14.72
N THR A 57 11.11 48.25 -14.93
CA THR A 57 12.18 47.24 -14.77
C THR A 57 13.12 47.45 -13.58
N GLN A 58 13.73 46.33 -13.16
CA GLN A 58 15.09 46.17 -12.60
C GLN A 58 15.41 46.36 -11.09
N LEU A 59 16.29 45.43 -10.66
CA LEU A 59 17.40 45.54 -9.69
C LEU A 59 17.15 45.58 -8.17
N SER A 60 17.39 44.41 -7.55
CA SER A 60 18.21 44.15 -6.34
C SER A 60 17.91 44.87 -5.01
N HIS A 61 17.84 44.10 -3.91
CA HIS A 61 18.89 44.09 -2.86
C HIS A 61 18.71 42.94 -1.85
N ASN A 62 19.80 42.53 -1.19
CA ASN A 62 19.79 41.55 -0.10
C ASN A 62 19.11 42.09 1.17
N ARG A 63 18.46 41.21 1.94
CA ARG A 63 18.45 41.27 3.42
C ARG A 63 18.15 39.89 4.03
N ALA A 64 19.16 39.28 4.63
CA ALA A 64 18.96 38.17 5.55
C ALA A 64 18.55 38.71 6.92
N VAL A 65 17.62 38.03 7.60
CA VAL A 65 17.26 38.33 8.99
C VAL A 65 18.07 37.40 9.91
N VAL A 66 18.90 37.99 10.76
CA VAL A 66 19.65 37.26 11.80
C VAL A 66 18.82 37.27 13.08
N PHE A 67 18.56 36.10 13.65
CA PHE A 67 18.01 35.97 15.00
C PHE A 67 19.16 35.80 16.00
N ASP A 68 19.28 36.75 16.93
CA ASP A 68 20.24 36.67 18.03
C ASP A 68 19.88 35.54 19.01
N ARG A 69 20.91 34.86 19.54
CA ARG A 69 20.74 33.85 20.59
C ARG A 69 20.90 34.46 21.98
N LEU A 70 20.04 34.05 22.91
CA LEU A 70 20.20 34.33 24.34
C LEU A 70 21.58 33.88 24.84
N SER A 71 22.21 34.69 25.68
CA SER A 71 23.37 34.28 26.48
C SER A 71 22.97 34.07 27.94
N ILE A 72 23.31 32.91 28.49
CA ILE A 72 23.17 32.61 29.93
C ILE A 72 24.54 32.80 30.60
N ARG A 73 24.56 33.53 31.72
CA ARG A 73 25.78 33.77 32.50
C ARG A 73 26.06 32.62 33.45
N SER A 74 27.34 32.32 33.68
CA SER A 74 27.81 31.50 34.80
C SER A 74 28.96 32.22 35.52
N CYS A 75 29.05 32.04 36.84
CA CYS A 75 30.12 32.60 37.67
C CYS A 75 31.31 31.62 37.74
N GLY A 76 32.53 32.14 37.71
CA GLY A 76 33.76 31.33 37.76
C GLY A 76 34.53 31.45 39.09
N LEU A 77 35.68 30.78 39.16
CA LEU A 77 36.70 30.95 40.22
C LEU A 77 38.11 30.58 39.67
N ARG A 78 39.19 30.92 40.38
CA ARG A 78 40.60 30.77 39.93
C ARG A 78 41.44 29.81 40.82
N PRO A 79 42.42 29.09 40.27
CA PRO A 79 43.56 28.52 41.02
C PRO A 79 44.81 29.45 41.02
N LYS A 80 45.87 29.06 41.75
CA LYS A 80 47.13 29.82 41.96
C LYS A 80 48.37 29.08 41.40
N THR A 81 49.47 29.82 41.23
CA THR A 81 50.80 29.32 40.78
C THR A 81 51.74 28.99 41.96
N VAL A 82 52.58 27.96 41.83
CA VAL A 82 53.71 27.62 42.74
C VAL A 82 54.95 27.18 41.91
N ARG A 83 56.16 27.22 42.48
CA ARG A 83 57.47 27.05 41.79
C ARG A 83 58.10 25.63 41.93
N MET A 84 59.07 25.34 41.05
CA MET A 84 59.97 24.17 41.07
C MET A 84 61.34 24.48 41.73
N PRO A 85 62.09 23.42 42.13
CA PRO A 85 63.55 23.33 42.00
C PRO A 85 64.00 22.07 41.20
N ALA A 86 65.31 21.87 40.98
CA ALA A 86 65.90 20.79 40.15
C ALA A 86 67.23 20.24 40.73
N VAL A 87 67.67 19.03 40.31
CA VAL A 87 69.06 18.47 40.47
C VAL A 87 69.41 17.44 39.37
N ASP A 88 70.51 17.71 38.64
CA ASP A 88 71.63 16.93 38.02
C ASP A 88 71.60 15.43 37.55
N LEU A 89 72.67 15.09 36.79
CA LEU A 89 72.94 13.88 35.96
C LEU A 89 74.18 13.06 36.43
N PRO A 90 74.38 11.83 35.92
CA PRO A 90 75.69 11.44 35.34
C PRO A 90 75.64 10.66 33.99
N LEU A 91 76.76 10.05 33.54
CA LEU A 91 77.11 9.85 32.11
C LEU A 91 77.37 8.39 31.62
N ILE A 92 76.91 8.10 30.37
CA ILE A 92 77.57 7.53 29.15
C ILE A 92 78.99 6.92 29.36
N PRO A 93 79.36 5.68 28.89
CA PRO A 93 79.48 5.27 27.46
C PRO A 93 79.21 3.75 27.15
N ASP A 94 79.36 3.14 25.95
CA ASP A 94 79.31 3.53 24.52
C ASP A 94 79.06 2.27 23.64
N GLY A 95 78.67 2.43 22.35
CA GLY A 95 78.79 1.35 21.35
C GLY A 95 77.70 1.32 20.26
N GLY A 96 78.01 1.80 19.04
CA GLY A 96 77.19 1.62 17.83
C GLY A 96 78.04 1.13 16.64
N VAL A 97 77.84 1.52 15.37
CA VAL A 97 76.92 2.49 14.72
C VAL A 97 76.74 2.05 13.23
N PHE A 98 75.92 2.76 12.45
CA PHE A 98 75.90 2.89 10.97
C PHE A 98 74.84 2.11 10.15
N TYR A 99 74.13 2.74 9.18
CA TYR A 99 73.68 4.15 9.02
C TYR A 99 72.77 4.23 7.76
N MET A 100 71.64 4.96 7.80
CA MET A 100 71.27 5.93 6.76
C MET A 100 70.08 6.81 7.17
N ARG A 101 69.88 7.93 6.46
CA ARG A 101 68.86 8.97 6.73
C ARG A 101 67.83 9.03 5.59
N HIS A 102 66.67 9.65 5.84
CA HIS A 102 66.33 10.96 5.23
C HIS A 102 65.05 11.61 5.83
N ASN A 103 65.27 12.73 6.52
CA ASN A 103 64.48 13.96 6.67
C ASN A 103 62.93 13.98 6.49
N ALA A 104 62.25 14.41 7.57
CA ALA A 104 61.27 15.53 7.64
C ALA A 104 59.90 15.43 6.91
N ALA A 105 58.81 16.03 7.42
CA ALA A 105 58.49 16.52 8.77
C ALA A 105 56.97 16.83 8.90
N ALA A 106 56.40 16.64 10.09
CA ALA A 106 55.09 17.20 10.48
C ALA A 106 55.08 17.50 11.99
N ARG A 107 54.34 18.53 12.42
CA ARG A 107 54.26 18.96 13.84
C ARG A 107 53.04 18.35 14.51
N PHE A 108 53.24 17.59 15.60
CA PHE A 108 52.14 17.20 16.48
C PHE A 108 51.76 18.36 17.41
N ALA A 109 50.52 18.84 17.29
CA ALA A 109 49.88 19.66 18.31
C ALA A 109 49.00 18.76 19.18
N VAL A 110 49.31 18.65 20.48
CA VAL A 110 48.51 17.84 21.42
C VAL A 110 47.28 18.63 21.84
N GLY A 111 46.21 18.51 21.05
CA GLY A 111 44.89 18.99 21.44
C GLY A 111 44.24 18.02 22.41
N LEU A 112 43.99 18.45 23.64
CA LEU A 112 43.13 17.74 24.61
C LEU A 112 41.66 17.85 24.16
N GLY A 113 41.27 16.99 23.23
CA GLY A 113 39.89 16.85 22.78
C GLY A 113 39.03 16.22 23.87
N ILE A 114 38.14 17.02 24.47
CA ILE A 114 37.06 16.48 25.30
C ILE A 114 36.03 15.84 24.35
N THR A 115 36.16 14.53 24.13
CA THR A 115 35.15 13.73 23.42
C THR A 115 33.90 13.61 24.29
N ALA A 116 33.01 14.61 24.18
CA ALA A 116 31.67 14.52 24.71
C ALA A 116 30.94 13.39 23.97
N LEU A 117 30.80 12.23 24.62
CA LEU A 117 30.05 11.10 24.09
C LEU A 117 28.56 11.44 24.14
N VAL A 118 28.09 12.12 23.10
CA VAL A 118 26.66 12.30 22.86
C VAL A 118 26.09 10.93 22.50
N LEU A 119 25.60 10.22 23.51
CA LEU A 119 24.60 9.17 23.33
C LEU A 119 23.37 9.84 22.73
N ALA A 120 23.30 9.88 21.41
CA ALA A 120 22.06 10.13 20.71
C ALA A 120 21.10 9.02 21.14
N LEU A 121 20.07 9.38 21.89
CA LEU A 121 18.87 8.56 22.02
C LEU A 121 18.30 8.45 20.60
N GLN A 122 18.65 7.36 19.92
CA GLN A 122 17.88 6.89 18.78
C GLN A 122 16.52 6.50 19.34
N THR A 123 15.58 7.45 19.32
CA THR A 123 14.16 7.11 19.25
C THR A 123 14.03 6.08 18.13
N PRO A 124 13.47 4.89 18.38
CA PRO A 124 13.24 3.94 17.29
C PRO A 124 12.43 4.66 16.22
N ALA A 125 12.88 4.58 14.96
CA ALA A 125 12.05 5.03 13.87
C ALA A 125 10.78 4.16 13.86
N PHE A 126 9.62 4.78 13.72
CA PHE A 126 8.36 4.05 13.63
C PHE A 126 8.41 3.08 12.44
N ALA A 127 7.80 1.91 12.64
CA ALA A 127 7.71 0.87 11.63
C ALA A 127 6.66 1.25 10.59
N ASP A 128 7.07 2.04 9.59
CA ASP A 128 6.20 2.41 8.47
C ASP A 128 5.76 1.17 7.67
N TRP A 129 4.50 1.20 7.25
CA TRP A 129 3.88 0.23 6.35
C TRP A 129 3.29 0.98 5.14
N PRO A 130 4.13 1.45 4.20
CA PRO A 130 3.76 2.47 3.22
C PRO A 130 3.04 1.96 1.97
N THR A 131 2.86 0.66 1.79
CA THR A 131 2.17 0.07 0.63
C THR A 131 1.64 -1.32 0.95
N TYR A 132 0.82 -1.90 0.06
CA TYR A 132 0.29 -3.25 0.22
C TYR A 132 1.40 -4.28 0.51
N HIS A 133 1.23 -5.07 1.56
CA HIS A 133 2.21 -6.03 2.04
C HIS A 133 3.61 -5.41 2.30
N LYS A 134 3.58 -4.24 2.95
CA LYS A 134 4.68 -3.41 3.49
C LYS A 134 5.67 -2.81 2.49
N ASP A 135 6.12 -3.55 1.49
CA ASP A 135 7.25 -3.15 0.66
C ASP A 135 7.07 -3.43 -0.84
N ALA A 136 7.96 -2.85 -1.64
CA ALA A 136 7.99 -3.03 -3.09
C ALA A 136 8.17 -4.50 -3.52
N ALA A 137 8.73 -5.37 -2.67
CA ALA A 137 8.86 -6.79 -2.95
C ALA A 137 7.58 -7.59 -2.64
N ARG A 138 6.56 -6.94 -2.04
CA ARG A 138 5.29 -7.51 -1.54
C ARG A 138 5.50 -8.60 -0.49
N THR A 139 6.51 -8.45 0.38
CA THR A 139 6.86 -9.52 1.34
C THR A 139 5.81 -9.73 2.44
N GLY A 140 5.00 -8.72 2.77
CA GLY A 140 4.01 -8.80 3.84
C GLY A 140 4.63 -9.05 5.23
N PHE A 141 5.94 -8.82 5.40
CA PHE A 141 6.68 -9.14 6.61
C PHE A 141 7.23 -7.88 7.28
N ASP A 142 6.87 -7.64 8.53
CA ASP A 142 7.58 -6.69 9.38
C ASP A 142 8.61 -7.40 10.29
N PRO A 143 9.92 -7.21 10.05
CA PRO A 143 10.98 -7.69 10.93
C PRO A 143 11.20 -6.85 12.19
N THR A 144 10.51 -5.71 12.34
CA THR A 144 10.68 -4.77 13.47
C THR A 144 9.60 -4.89 14.55
N ALA A 145 8.44 -5.49 14.22
CA ALA A 145 7.36 -5.77 15.15
C ALA A 145 7.83 -6.55 16.41
N PRO A 146 7.41 -6.12 17.62
CA PRO A 146 7.75 -6.76 18.89
C PRO A 146 7.10 -8.14 19.03
N ALA A 147 7.57 -8.95 19.98
CA ALA A 147 7.18 -10.36 20.12
C ALA A 147 5.75 -10.59 20.65
N LEU A 148 4.76 -10.50 19.76
CA LEU A 148 3.33 -10.76 20.00
C LEU A 148 3.00 -12.23 20.32
N ILE A 149 3.94 -13.15 20.13
CA ILE A 149 3.79 -14.58 20.50
C ILE A 149 3.35 -14.83 21.95
N SER A 150 3.70 -13.94 22.90
CA SER A 150 3.43 -14.14 24.33
C SER A 150 2.07 -13.60 24.75
N SER A 151 1.68 -12.42 24.28
CA SER A 151 0.40 -11.76 24.55
C SER A 151 -0.14 -11.15 23.26
N VAL A 152 -1.45 -11.31 23.04
CA VAL A 152 -2.23 -10.58 22.04
C VAL A 152 -3.62 -10.35 22.62
N ASN A 153 -4.07 -9.11 22.62
CA ASN A 153 -5.42 -8.67 22.93
C ASN A 153 -5.86 -7.65 21.88
N GLN A 154 -7.15 -7.35 21.83
CA GLN A 154 -7.61 -6.18 21.09
C GLN A 154 -7.33 -4.93 21.92
N GLN A 155 -6.63 -3.95 21.34
CA GLN A 155 -6.22 -2.73 22.03
C GLN A 155 -7.27 -1.62 21.87
N TRP A 156 -7.71 -1.37 20.64
CA TRP A 156 -8.76 -0.39 20.34
C TRP A 156 -9.65 -0.82 19.15
N ALA A 157 -10.68 -0.02 18.88
CA ALA A 157 -11.55 -0.13 17.70
C ALA A 157 -11.99 1.26 17.24
N HIS A 158 -11.71 1.60 15.98
CA HIS A 158 -12.26 2.77 15.33
C HIS A 158 -13.52 2.38 14.55
N THR A 159 -14.60 3.13 14.73
CA THR A 159 -15.91 2.85 14.11
C THR A 159 -16.55 4.11 13.57
N GLY A 160 -17.24 4.00 12.43
CA GLY A 160 -17.91 5.15 11.80
C GLY A 160 -17.20 5.66 10.55
N LEU A 161 -16.36 4.82 9.92
CA LEU A 161 -15.93 5.06 8.55
C LEU A 161 -17.18 5.11 7.65
N ASP A 162 -17.17 5.99 6.65
CA ASP A 162 -18.33 6.30 5.82
C ASP A 162 -18.77 5.12 4.94
N ARG A 163 -17.82 4.33 4.45
CA ARG A 163 -17.99 3.17 3.59
C ARG A 163 -17.00 2.06 3.95
N ASN A 164 -17.12 0.94 3.24
CA ASN A 164 -16.29 -0.23 3.46
C ASN A 164 -14.81 0.03 3.12
N VAL A 165 -13.93 -0.66 3.84
CA VAL A 165 -12.48 -0.68 3.61
C VAL A 165 -12.12 -1.91 2.78
N TYR A 166 -11.79 -1.71 1.50
CA TYR A 166 -11.20 -2.72 0.62
C TYR A 166 -9.67 -2.63 0.58
N ALA A 167 -9.13 -1.41 0.64
CA ALA A 167 -7.70 -1.14 0.76
C ALA A 167 -7.11 -1.76 2.05
N GLU A 168 -5.86 -2.20 1.99
CA GLU A 168 -5.06 -2.48 3.17
C GLU A 168 -4.79 -1.15 3.91
N PRO A 169 -4.97 -1.08 5.25
CA PRO A 169 -4.55 0.09 6.02
C PRO A 169 -3.05 0.30 5.87
N LEU A 170 -2.60 1.55 5.80
CA LEU A 170 -1.16 1.87 5.74
C LEU A 170 -0.70 2.47 7.07
N VAL A 171 0.59 2.40 7.37
CA VAL A 171 1.18 3.04 8.55
C VAL A 171 2.26 4.03 8.12
N TYR A 172 2.21 5.23 8.66
CA TYR A 172 3.21 6.27 8.46
C TYR A 172 3.43 7.06 9.76
N GLY A 173 4.62 6.95 10.34
CA GLY A 173 4.91 7.51 11.67
C GLY A 173 3.98 6.93 12.73
N THR A 174 3.27 7.82 13.44
CA THR A 174 2.28 7.48 14.47
C THR A 174 0.84 7.36 13.92
N MET A 175 0.67 7.21 12.60
CA MET A 175 -0.64 7.25 11.94
C MET A 175 -0.97 5.95 11.20
N VAL A 176 -2.17 5.43 11.43
CA VAL A 176 -2.82 4.43 10.57
C VAL A 176 -3.70 5.17 9.56
N VAL A 177 -3.38 5.03 8.28
CA VAL A 177 -4.06 5.70 7.17
C VAL A 177 -5.00 4.71 6.48
N VAL A 178 -6.27 5.08 6.32
CA VAL A 178 -7.35 4.20 5.88
C VAL A 178 -8.10 4.88 4.74
N ALA A 179 -8.20 4.21 3.59
CA ALA A 179 -9.03 4.66 2.47
C ALA A 179 -10.33 3.85 2.37
N THR A 180 -11.42 4.49 1.97
CA THR A 180 -12.74 3.85 1.82
C THR A 180 -13.30 3.96 0.41
N GLU A 181 -14.28 3.09 0.13
CA GLU A 181 -15.16 3.19 -1.05
C GLU A 181 -16.01 4.48 -1.09
N GLY A 182 -15.89 5.37 -0.10
CA GLY A 182 -16.47 6.72 -0.13
C GLY A 182 -15.59 7.77 -0.83
N ASN A 183 -14.36 7.40 -1.24
CA ASN A 183 -13.24 8.32 -1.51
C ASN A 183 -12.84 9.17 -0.29
N THR A 184 -13.06 8.65 0.92
CA THR A 184 -12.63 9.30 2.16
C THR A 184 -11.36 8.63 2.66
N VAL A 185 -10.35 9.43 2.96
CA VAL A 185 -9.14 9.00 3.68
C VAL A 185 -9.23 9.48 5.11
N TYR A 186 -8.97 8.57 6.04
CA TYR A 186 -8.89 8.81 7.48
C TYR A 186 -7.46 8.58 7.93
N ALA A 187 -6.94 9.43 8.81
CA ALA A 187 -5.75 9.14 9.61
C ALA A 187 -6.16 8.98 11.07
N LEU A 188 -5.80 7.83 11.63
CA LEU A 188 -6.03 7.46 13.02
C LEU A 188 -4.70 7.47 13.77
N ASP A 189 -4.72 7.91 15.02
CA ASP A 189 -3.59 7.74 15.95
C ASP A 189 -3.34 6.25 16.18
N ALA A 190 -2.13 5.78 15.87
CA ALA A 190 -1.83 4.35 15.83
C ALA A 190 -2.01 3.66 17.20
N ALA A 191 -1.65 4.33 18.29
CA ALA A 191 -1.70 3.76 19.64
C ALA A 191 -3.07 3.85 20.33
N THR A 192 -4.03 4.59 19.76
CA THR A 192 -5.33 4.84 20.43
C THR A 192 -6.56 4.76 19.53
N GLY A 193 -6.41 4.68 18.20
CA GLY A 193 -7.52 4.68 17.24
C GLY A 193 -8.30 5.99 17.15
N ASN A 194 -7.83 7.07 17.80
CA ASN A 194 -8.47 8.38 17.75
C ASN A 194 -8.35 8.99 16.35
N LEU A 195 -9.40 9.66 15.88
CA LEU A 195 -9.35 10.37 14.60
C LEU A 195 -8.44 11.59 14.70
N LEU A 196 -7.36 11.61 13.90
CA LEU A 196 -6.49 12.78 13.76
C LEU A 196 -7.06 13.73 12.69
N TRP A 197 -7.42 13.18 11.53
CA TRP A 197 -8.11 13.90 10.46
C TRP A 197 -8.83 12.93 9.51
N SER A 198 -9.82 13.45 8.79
CA SER A 198 -10.47 12.75 7.66
C SER A 198 -10.81 13.74 6.56
N LYS A 199 -10.53 13.40 5.30
CA LYS A 199 -10.90 14.20 4.13
C LYS A 199 -11.53 13.31 3.05
N ASN A 200 -12.59 13.80 2.42
CA ASN A 200 -13.15 13.24 1.21
C ASN A 200 -12.57 13.95 -0.02
N TYR A 201 -12.22 13.20 -1.07
CA TYR A 201 -11.54 13.72 -2.26
C TYR A 201 -12.44 13.80 -3.51
N GLY A 202 -13.67 13.28 -3.44
CA GLY A 202 -14.62 13.36 -4.55
C GLY A 202 -15.80 12.41 -4.40
N THR A 203 -16.89 12.66 -5.10
CA THR A 203 -18.09 11.82 -5.04
C THR A 203 -17.78 10.40 -5.52
N ALA A 204 -17.94 9.40 -4.66
CA ALA A 204 -17.87 7.99 -5.07
C ALA A 204 -19.06 7.61 -5.97
N VAL A 205 -18.84 6.67 -6.87
CA VAL A 205 -19.76 6.35 -7.98
C VAL A 205 -20.71 5.20 -7.58
N PRO A 206 -22.04 5.39 -7.58
CA PRO A 206 -22.97 4.31 -7.27
C PRO A 206 -22.95 3.23 -8.37
N SER A 207 -23.14 1.97 -7.98
CA SER A 207 -22.93 0.82 -8.88
C SER A 207 -23.85 0.77 -10.10
N ASN A 208 -24.91 1.58 -10.14
CA ASN A 208 -25.81 1.71 -11.28
C ASN A 208 -25.29 2.64 -12.39
N GLN A 209 -24.08 3.19 -12.27
CA GLN A 209 -23.38 3.92 -13.34
C GLN A 209 -22.35 3.05 -14.10
N PHE A 210 -22.40 1.72 -13.94
CA PHE A 210 -21.51 0.76 -14.58
C PHE A 210 -22.29 -0.36 -15.29
N PRO A 211 -21.72 -1.02 -16.31
CA PRO A 211 -22.38 -2.13 -16.99
C PRO A 211 -22.27 -3.45 -16.19
N CYS A 212 -21.27 -3.57 -15.30
CA CYS A 212 -21.04 -4.69 -14.39
C CYS A 212 -20.37 -4.21 -13.09
N GLY A 213 -20.16 -5.12 -12.12
CA GLY A 213 -19.48 -4.84 -10.86
C GLY A 213 -20.29 -5.21 -9.61
N ASN A 214 -19.59 -5.34 -8.48
CA ASN A 214 -20.16 -5.81 -7.20
C ASN A 214 -19.82 -4.90 -5.99
N ILE A 215 -19.26 -3.73 -6.22
CA ILE A 215 -18.90 -2.73 -5.19
C ILE A 215 -19.87 -1.54 -5.32
N ASN A 216 -20.41 -1.04 -4.21
CA ASN A 216 -21.41 0.05 -4.21
C ASN A 216 -21.37 0.91 -2.92
N PRO A 217 -21.13 2.23 -3.02
CA PRO A 217 -20.52 2.91 -4.16
C PRO A 217 -19.11 2.36 -4.43
N LEU A 218 -18.56 2.64 -5.61
CA LEU A 218 -17.16 2.42 -5.97
C LEU A 218 -16.38 3.73 -5.75
N GLY A 219 -15.27 3.65 -5.03
CA GLY A 219 -14.42 4.78 -4.65
C GLY A 219 -12.94 4.40 -4.67
N ILE A 220 -12.23 4.50 -3.54
CA ILE A 220 -10.86 4.01 -3.40
C ILE A 220 -10.91 2.53 -2.99
N THR A 221 -10.91 1.64 -3.99
CA THR A 221 -10.86 0.18 -3.79
C THR A 221 -9.44 -0.34 -3.57
N SER A 222 -8.46 0.24 -4.28
CA SER A 222 -7.08 -0.22 -4.25
C SER A 222 -6.31 0.33 -3.05
N THR A 223 -5.27 -0.40 -2.66
CA THR A 223 -4.36 0.06 -1.61
C THR A 223 -3.46 1.20 -2.14
N PRO A 224 -3.41 2.35 -1.44
CA PRO A 224 -2.54 3.46 -1.79
C PRO A 224 -1.03 3.12 -1.72
N VAL A 225 -0.19 4.09 -2.05
CA VAL A 225 1.26 4.02 -1.81
C VAL A 225 1.80 5.33 -1.24
N ILE A 226 2.62 5.25 -0.21
CA ILE A 226 3.20 6.39 0.50
C ILE A 226 4.68 6.54 0.11
N ASP A 227 5.05 7.73 -0.38
CA ASP A 227 6.45 8.18 -0.36
C ASP A 227 6.81 8.65 1.04
N THR A 228 7.46 7.80 1.83
CA THR A 228 7.83 8.12 3.21
C THR A 228 8.90 9.22 3.32
N ALA A 229 9.62 9.53 2.23
CA ALA A 229 10.62 10.59 2.20
C ALA A 229 10.00 12.00 2.06
N SER A 230 8.81 12.11 1.45
CA SER A 230 8.03 13.36 1.39
C SER A 230 6.81 13.37 2.32
N GLY A 231 6.34 12.21 2.76
CA GLY A 231 5.06 12.04 3.45
C GLY A 231 3.85 12.18 2.51
N THR A 232 4.05 11.96 1.21
CA THR A 232 2.97 12.00 0.22
C THR A 232 2.36 10.62 0.05
N MET A 233 1.06 10.49 0.33
CA MET A 233 0.28 9.32 -0.11
C MET A 233 -0.29 9.57 -1.51
N TYR A 234 -0.20 8.55 -2.35
CA TYR A 234 -0.85 8.49 -3.66
C TYR A 234 -1.96 7.45 -3.64
N ALA A 235 -3.19 7.85 -3.99
CA ALA A 235 -4.37 6.99 -4.00
C ALA A 235 -5.18 7.18 -5.29
N VAL A 236 -5.83 6.13 -5.79
CA VAL A 236 -6.73 6.22 -6.94
C VAL A 236 -8.17 6.01 -6.48
N GLY A 237 -9.01 7.02 -6.70
CA GLY A 237 -10.44 6.96 -6.44
C GLY A 237 -11.25 6.91 -7.74
N MET A 238 -12.37 6.20 -7.72
CA MET A 238 -13.40 6.31 -8.74
C MET A 238 -14.27 7.54 -8.45
N MET A 239 -14.38 8.46 -9.42
CA MET A 239 -15.06 9.75 -9.22
C MET A 239 -16.06 10.07 -10.33
N TRP A 240 -17.04 10.91 -10.01
CA TRP A 240 -18.00 11.48 -10.96
C TRP A 240 -18.58 12.81 -10.44
N ASP A 241 -19.21 13.57 -11.33
CA ASP A 241 -19.86 14.85 -10.99
C ASP A 241 -21.29 14.71 -10.41
N GLY A 242 -21.79 13.47 -10.27
CA GLY A 242 -23.15 13.19 -9.80
C GLY A 242 -24.23 13.18 -10.89
N THR A 243 -23.89 13.34 -12.18
CA THR A 243 -24.87 13.43 -13.28
C THR A 243 -25.13 12.11 -13.99
N THR A 244 -24.11 11.51 -14.61
CA THR A 244 -24.22 10.36 -15.52
C THR A 244 -22.90 9.58 -15.60
N HIS A 245 -22.94 8.36 -16.16
CA HIS A 245 -21.73 7.59 -16.46
C HIS A 245 -20.71 8.31 -17.37
N ALA A 246 -21.12 9.34 -18.14
CA ALA A 246 -20.20 10.07 -19.02
C ALA A 246 -19.22 11.00 -18.27
N SER A 247 -19.44 11.26 -16.96
CA SER A 247 -18.49 11.99 -16.10
C SER A 247 -17.67 11.07 -15.19
N VAL A 248 -17.86 9.75 -15.29
CA VAL A 248 -17.21 8.74 -14.45
C VAL A 248 -15.77 8.52 -14.89
N HIS A 249 -14.82 8.72 -13.99
CA HIS A 249 -13.38 8.63 -14.28
C HIS A 249 -12.58 8.11 -13.08
N TYR A 250 -11.35 7.65 -13.36
CA TYR A 250 -10.35 7.40 -12.33
C TYR A 250 -9.54 8.67 -12.06
N GLN A 251 -9.39 9.04 -10.80
CA GLN A 251 -8.64 10.19 -10.35
C GLN A 251 -7.51 9.74 -9.41
N LEU A 252 -6.29 10.17 -9.69
CA LEU A 252 -5.11 9.99 -8.84
C LEU A 252 -4.93 11.22 -7.96
N GLU A 253 -5.01 11.01 -6.65
CA GLU A 253 -4.82 12.00 -5.60
C GLU A 253 -3.39 11.95 -5.05
N ALA A 254 -2.77 13.10 -4.82
CA ALA A 254 -1.53 13.24 -4.06
C ALA A 254 -1.79 14.01 -2.76
N ILE A 255 -1.52 13.35 -1.64
CA ILE A 255 -2.06 13.70 -0.32
C ILE A 255 -0.91 13.89 0.67
N ASP A 256 -0.80 15.09 1.24
CA ASP A 256 0.16 15.42 2.29
C ASP A 256 -0.32 14.89 3.64
N LEU A 257 0.31 13.80 4.11
CA LEU A 257 0.03 13.21 5.41
C LEU A 257 0.54 14.09 6.57
N ASN A 258 1.60 14.87 6.34
CA ASN A 258 2.18 15.78 7.33
C ASN A 258 1.32 17.03 7.56
N ASN A 259 0.44 17.37 6.61
CA ASN A 259 -0.45 18.53 6.65
C ASN A 259 -1.94 18.14 6.58
N THR A 260 -2.35 17.26 7.49
CA THR A 260 -3.76 16.86 7.75
C THR A 260 -4.56 16.40 6.51
N GLY A 261 -3.92 15.70 5.57
CA GLY A 261 -4.58 15.24 4.35
C GLY A 261 -4.83 16.38 3.35
N THR A 262 -3.94 17.39 3.30
CA THR A 262 -4.01 18.42 2.27
C THR A 262 -3.71 17.79 0.90
N GLU A 263 -4.49 18.14 -0.11
CA GLU A 263 -4.23 17.71 -1.48
C GLU A 263 -3.14 18.61 -2.08
N LEU A 264 -2.05 17.98 -2.52
CA LEU A 264 -0.94 18.64 -3.20
C LEU A 264 -1.26 18.87 -4.68
N TRP A 265 -1.90 17.88 -5.29
CA TRP A 265 -2.47 17.91 -6.63
C TRP A 265 -3.38 16.68 -6.82
N SER A 266 -4.28 16.77 -7.80
CA SER A 266 -5.12 15.66 -8.26
C SER A 266 -5.11 15.59 -9.79
N ARG A 267 -5.26 14.40 -10.37
CA ARG A 267 -5.19 14.20 -11.83
C ARG A 267 -5.98 13.00 -12.33
N THR A 268 -6.71 13.20 -13.43
CA THR A 268 -7.45 12.14 -14.12
C THR A 268 -6.50 11.14 -14.80
N ILE A 269 -6.75 9.85 -14.57
CA ILE A 269 -6.04 8.73 -15.18
C ILE A 269 -6.78 8.31 -16.44
N ALA A 270 -6.32 8.88 -17.56
CA ALA A 270 -6.72 8.55 -18.92
C ALA A 270 -5.44 8.42 -19.77
N PRO A 271 -4.79 7.24 -19.82
CA PRO A 271 -3.65 7.00 -20.70
C PRO A 271 -4.04 7.15 -22.18
N THR A 272 -3.05 7.41 -23.02
CA THR A 272 -3.19 7.34 -24.48
C THR A 272 -2.31 6.21 -24.99
N ASP A 273 -2.86 5.37 -25.87
CA ASP A 273 -2.16 4.28 -26.54
C ASP A 273 -2.51 4.31 -28.05
N PRO A 274 -1.58 3.96 -28.97
CA PRO A 274 -1.84 4.02 -30.40
C PRO A 274 -2.74 2.89 -30.96
N THR A 275 -3.07 1.87 -30.15
CA THR A 275 -3.79 0.66 -30.58
C THR A 275 -5.08 0.43 -29.79
N TYR A 276 -5.10 0.74 -28.49
CA TYR A 276 -6.22 0.43 -27.59
C TYR A 276 -6.78 1.68 -26.89
N THR A 277 -8.11 1.74 -26.73
CA THR A 277 -8.78 2.78 -25.94
C THR A 277 -8.87 2.32 -24.49
N PHE A 278 -8.40 3.14 -23.54
CA PHE A 278 -8.69 2.98 -22.12
C PHE A 278 -10.05 3.61 -21.80
N ASP A 279 -10.94 2.87 -21.14
CA ASP A 279 -12.27 3.35 -20.75
C ASP A 279 -12.59 3.03 -19.28
N ALA A 280 -12.66 4.08 -18.45
CA ALA A 280 -12.95 3.98 -17.03
C ALA A 280 -14.34 3.38 -16.72
N TYR A 281 -15.28 3.39 -17.67
CA TYR A 281 -16.61 2.77 -17.53
C TYR A 281 -16.55 1.23 -17.54
N VAL A 282 -15.51 0.62 -18.14
CA VAL A 282 -15.29 -0.84 -18.11
C VAL A 282 -14.12 -1.27 -17.21
N GLU A 283 -13.00 -0.55 -17.22
CA GLU A 283 -11.78 -0.95 -16.49
C GLU A 283 -11.96 -0.89 -14.97
N GLY A 284 -11.49 -1.93 -14.26
CA GLY A 284 -11.55 -2.07 -12.82
C GLY A 284 -10.19 -1.89 -12.15
N GLN A 285 -10.06 -0.83 -11.33
CA GLN A 285 -8.88 -0.53 -10.53
C GLN A 285 -9.05 -1.10 -9.10
N ARG A 286 -8.55 -2.31 -8.86
CA ARG A 286 -8.52 -3.00 -7.54
C ARG A 286 -7.09 -3.14 -7.01
N SER A 287 -6.14 -3.28 -7.91
CA SER A 287 -4.75 -3.66 -7.65
C SER A 287 -3.96 -2.53 -6.97
N ALA A 288 -3.21 -2.86 -5.93
CA ALA A 288 -2.42 -1.87 -5.17
C ALA A 288 -1.45 -1.08 -6.05
N LEU A 289 -1.30 0.19 -5.69
CA LEU A 289 -0.33 1.09 -6.34
C LEU A 289 1.11 0.66 -6.01
N SER A 290 2.03 0.96 -6.92
CA SER A 290 3.47 0.73 -6.73
C SER A 290 4.23 2.02 -7.06
N LEU A 291 5.20 2.43 -6.22
CA LEU A 291 5.97 3.67 -6.42
C LEU A 291 7.47 3.35 -6.56
N ALA A 292 8.08 3.77 -7.68
CA ALA A 292 9.53 3.74 -7.83
C ALA A 292 10.04 4.86 -8.75
N SER A 293 11.22 5.41 -8.47
CA SER A 293 11.88 6.48 -9.28
C SER A 293 10.98 7.68 -9.64
N GLY A 294 10.02 8.04 -8.79
CA GLY A 294 9.06 9.12 -9.06
C GLY A 294 7.97 8.77 -10.08
N THR A 295 7.74 7.48 -10.35
CA THR A 295 6.61 6.97 -11.14
C THR A 295 5.70 6.11 -10.26
N ILE A 296 4.41 6.38 -10.32
CA ILE A 296 3.33 5.63 -9.66
C ILE A 296 2.73 4.69 -10.70
N TYR A 297 2.84 3.39 -10.49
CA TYR A 297 2.29 2.35 -11.35
C TYR A 297 0.92 1.90 -10.81
N ILE A 298 -0.08 1.96 -11.70
CA ILE A 298 -1.49 1.74 -11.41
C ILE A 298 -1.96 0.59 -12.31
N PRO A 299 -2.13 -0.64 -11.79
CA PRO A 299 -2.66 -1.75 -12.58
C PRO A 299 -4.20 -1.76 -12.62
N PHE A 300 -4.75 -2.25 -13.72
CA PHE A 300 -6.19 -2.41 -13.96
C PHE A 300 -6.50 -3.81 -14.53
N GLY A 301 -7.73 -4.27 -14.28
CA GLY A 301 -8.29 -5.48 -14.86
C GLY A 301 -9.82 -5.42 -14.88
N GLY A 302 -10.50 -6.56 -14.78
CA GLY A 302 -11.96 -6.60 -14.82
C GLY A 302 -12.62 -6.08 -13.54
N ARG A 303 -13.78 -5.44 -13.69
CA ARG A 303 -14.80 -5.43 -12.61
C ARG A 303 -15.51 -6.78 -12.59
N SER A 304 -16.08 -7.15 -11.44
CA SER A 304 -16.82 -8.40 -11.26
C SER A 304 -17.95 -8.56 -12.30
N GLY A 305 -17.81 -9.52 -13.22
CA GLY A 305 -18.73 -9.72 -14.34
C GLY A 305 -18.25 -9.17 -15.68
N ASP A 306 -16.94 -8.95 -15.83
CA ASP A 306 -16.22 -8.85 -17.10
C ASP A 306 -16.77 -7.78 -18.06
N CYS A 307 -16.81 -6.55 -17.55
CA CYS A 307 -17.44 -5.39 -18.18
C CYS A 307 -17.05 -5.18 -19.65
N SER A 308 -18.09 -5.00 -20.46
CA SER A 308 -18.05 -4.44 -21.82
C SER A 308 -18.91 -3.17 -21.87
N ASP A 309 -18.51 -2.19 -22.67
CA ASP A 309 -19.35 -1.08 -23.06
C ASP A 309 -20.14 -1.46 -24.32
N PRO A 310 -21.48 -1.64 -24.23
CA PRO A 310 -22.31 -1.95 -25.38
C PRO A 310 -22.50 -0.75 -26.34
N ALA A 311 -22.11 0.48 -25.96
CA ALA A 311 -22.25 1.66 -26.80
C ALA A 311 -21.08 1.83 -27.78
N ASN A 312 -19.84 1.72 -27.29
CA ASN A 312 -18.63 1.84 -28.12
C ASN A 312 -18.03 0.48 -28.54
N GLY A 313 -18.49 -0.64 -27.97
CA GLY A 313 -17.92 -1.97 -28.23
C GLY A 313 -16.54 -2.18 -27.62
N VAL A 314 -16.24 -1.49 -26.52
CA VAL A 314 -14.97 -1.57 -25.79
C VAL A 314 -15.09 -2.58 -24.67
N ASP A 315 -14.15 -3.50 -24.59
CA ASP A 315 -14.03 -4.46 -23.50
C ASP A 315 -12.92 -4.04 -22.53
N TYR A 316 -13.08 -4.37 -21.24
CA TYR A 316 -12.00 -4.24 -20.27
C TYR A 316 -10.73 -4.99 -20.72
N ARG A 317 -9.57 -4.55 -20.25
CA ARG A 317 -8.26 -5.08 -20.63
C ARG A 317 -7.28 -5.02 -19.47
N GLY A 318 -6.29 -5.91 -19.42
CA GLY A 318 -5.16 -5.73 -18.52
C GLY A 318 -4.39 -4.45 -18.88
N TRP A 319 -4.32 -3.47 -17.97
CA TRP A 319 -3.46 -2.30 -18.13
C TRP A 319 -2.49 -2.14 -16.96
N VAL A 320 -1.34 -1.53 -17.24
CA VAL A 320 -0.59 -0.74 -16.26
C VAL A 320 -0.47 0.69 -16.79
N VAL A 321 -0.77 1.67 -15.94
CA VAL A 321 -0.55 3.09 -16.22
C VAL A 321 0.56 3.60 -15.30
N GLY A 322 1.53 4.32 -15.87
CA GLY A 322 2.61 4.96 -15.11
C GLY A 322 2.38 6.48 -15.03
N ALA A 323 2.07 6.99 -13.85
CA ALA A 323 1.85 8.42 -13.60
C ALA A 323 3.08 9.06 -12.91
N PRO A 324 3.59 10.20 -13.40
CA PRO A 324 4.64 10.94 -12.70
C PRO A 324 4.18 11.44 -11.33
N ALA A 325 4.96 11.17 -10.28
CA ALA A 325 4.69 11.57 -8.90
C ALA A 325 4.72 13.10 -8.65
N SER A 326 5.14 13.86 -9.66
CA SER A 326 5.03 15.33 -9.75
C SER A 326 3.66 15.83 -10.25
N GLY A 327 2.72 14.92 -10.53
CA GLY A 327 1.41 15.20 -11.16
C GLY A 327 1.49 15.60 -12.64
N THR A 328 2.68 15.90 -13.16
CA THR A 328 2.89 16.64 -14.41
C THR A 328 3.72 15.84 -15.43
N GLY A 329 3.43 16.02 -16.72
CA GLY A 329 4.00 15.23 -17.81
C GLY A 329 3.04 14.18 -18.38
N SER A 330 3.50 13.37 -19.34
CA SER A 330 2.70 12.31 -19.95
C SER A 330 2.47 11.15 -18.98
N LEU A 331 1.35 10.43 -19.14
CA LEU A 331 1.19 9.09 -18.58
C LEU A 331 1.91 8.08 -19.47
N LEU A 332 2.55 7.08 -18.87
CA LEU A 332 3.00 5.86 -19.54
C LEU A 332 1.82 4.89 -19.63
N SER A 333 1.76 4.11 -20.72
CA SER A 333 0.72 3.12 -20.98
C SER A 333 1.32 1.77 -21.32
N PHE A 334 0.80 0.72 -20.69
CA PHE A 334 0.96 -0.66 -21.11
C PHE A 334 -0.42 -1.34 -21.09
N PRO A 335 -1.13 -1.41 -22.22
CA PRO A 335 -2.17 -2.41 -22.42
C PRO A 335 -1.55 -3.79 -22.65
N LEU A 336 -2.22 -4.84 -22.19
CA LEU A 336 -1.85 -6.21 -22.52
C LEU A 336 -1.95 -6.42 -24.04
N PRO A 337 -0.91 -6.91 -24.73
CA PRO A 337 -0.86 -6.95 -26.19
C PRO A 337 -1.49 -8.25 -26.76
N THR A 338 -2.73 -8.54 -26.37
CA THR A 338 -3.58 -9.56 -27.01
C THR A 338 -4.08 -9.09 -28.40
N GLY A 339 -4.92 -9.87 -29.07
CA GLY A 339 -5.54 -9.46 -30.33
C GLY A 339 -6.45 -8.22 -30.20
N VAL A 340 -6.57 -7.46 -31.29
CA VAL A 340 -7.48 -6.31 -31.41
C VAL A 340 -8.92 -6.84 -31.57
N GLY A 341 -9.61 -6.95 -30.43
CA GLY A 341 -10.92 -7.60 -30.27
C GLY A 341 -10.95 -8.57 -29.08
N ASP A 342 -9.79 -9.08 -28.67
CA ASP A 342 -9.64 -10.03 -27.56
C ASP A 342 -9.32 -9.29 -26.27
N GLY A 343 -10.34 -8.70 -25.62
CA GLY A 343 -10.21 -8.11 -24.28
C GLY A 343 -9.85 -9.11 -23.17
N ALA A 344 -10.02 -8.68 -21.92
CA ALA A 344 -9.58 -9.35 -20.70
C ALA A 344 -8.05 -9.36 -20.47
N GLY A 345 -7.54 -10.39 -19.79
CA GLY A 345 -6.15 -10.47 -19.30
C GLY A 345 -5.87 -9.53 -18.13
N GLY A 346 -6.88 -9.26 -17.30
CA GLY A 346 -6.85 -8.23 -16.28
C GLY A 346 -5.72 -8.42 -15.24
N ILE A 347 -5.07 -7.33 -14.83
CA ILE A 347 -4.10 -7.34 -13.73
C ILE A 347 -4.86 -6.92 -12.48
N TRP A 348 -5.58 -7.87 -11.86
CA TRP A 348 -6.64 -7.59 -10.91
C TRP A 348 -6.35 -7.97 -9.45
N ALA A 349 -5.28 -8.73 -9.18
CA ALA A 349 -4.87 -9.09 -7.82
C ALA A 349 -4.75 -7.85 -6.91
N PRO A 350 -5.44 -7.82 -5.75
CA PRO A 350 -5.36 -6.75 -4.75
C PRO A 350 -3.95 -6.29 -4.41
N SER A 351 -2.96 -7.19 -4.42
CA SER A 351 -1.56 -6.88 -4.11
C SER A 351 -0.84 -6.06 -5.17
N GLY A 352 -1.41 -5.92 -6.36
CA GLY A 352 -0.77 -5.27 -7.50
C GLY A 352 0.53 -5.94 -7.90
N GLY A 353 1.43 -5.13 -8.48
CA GLY A 353 2.76 -5.59 -8.89
C GLY A 353 3.81 -5.48 -7.78
N ALA A 354 4.84 -6.30 -7.87
CA ALA A 354 6.09 -6.18 -7.09
C ALA A 354 7.18 -5.51 -7.95
N MET A 355 8.22 -4.94 -7.35
CA MET A 355 9.33 -4.29 -8.04
C MET A 355 10.68 -4.75 -7.51
N ASP A 356 11.64 -4.97 -8.42
CA ASP A 356 13.03 -5.27 -8.03
C ASP A 356 13.86 -4.01 -7.77
N ALA A 357 15.09 -4.19 -7.26
CA ALA A 357 16.02 -3.10 -6.97
C ALA A 357 16.56 -2.35 -8.21
N SER A 358 16.12 -2.72 -9.42
CA SER A 358 16.31 -1.96 -10.67
C SER A 358 15.01 -1.32 -11.17
N ASN A 359 13.98 -1.31 -10.32
CA ASN A 359 12.65 -0.75 -10.54
C ASN A 359 11.88 -1.40 -11.72
N ASN A 360 12.23 -2.63 -12.09
CA ASN A 360 11.38 -3.41 -13.00
C ASN A 360 10.14 -3.86 -12.24
N LEU A 361 8.95 -3.66 -12.83
CA LEU A 361 7.67 -4.04 -12.27
C LEU A 361 7.30 -5.45 -12.74
N TYR A 362 6.87 -6.30 -11.82
CA TYR A 362 6.38 -7.65 -12.06
C TYR A 362 4.88 -7.66 -11.81
N VAL A 363 4.10 -7.96 -12.85
CA VAL A 363 2.63 -8.10 -12.77
C VAL A 363 2.23 -9.51 -13.18
N ALA A 364 1.11 -10.00 -12.63
CA ALA A 364 0.50 -11.25 -13.04
C ALA A 364 -0.84 -10.96 -13.74
N THR A 365 -1.11 -11.62 -14.86
CA THR A 365 -2.32 -11.44 -15.67
C THR A 365 -3.33 -12.55 -15.44
N GLY A 366 -4.60 -12.17 -15.47
CA GLY A 366 -5.71 -13.10 -15.51
C GLY A 366 -5.87 -13.83 -16.84
N ASN A 367 -7.00 -14.51 -16.99
CA ASN A 367 -7.37 -15.12 -18.28
C ASN A 367 -7.61 -14.06 -19.36
N THR A 368 -7.20 -14.35 -20.60
CA THR A 368 -7.64 -13.61 -21.78
C THR A 368 -8.79 -14.34 -22.47
N ARG A 369 -9.46 -13.66 -23.42
CA ARG A 369 -10.54 -14.28 -24.22
C ARG A 369 -10.06 -15.33 -25.22
N CYS A 370 -8.75 -15.56 -25.36
CA CYS A 370 -8.19 -16.52 -26.30
C CYS A 370 -8.10 -17.93 -25.68
N GLY A 371 -8.98 -18.82 -26.12
CA GLY A 371 -9.09 -20.19 -25.62
C GLY A 371 -8.11 -21.21 -26.24
N GLY A 372 -8.44 -22.49 -26.09
CA GLY A 372 -7.62 -23.61 -26.57
C GLY A 372 -7.37 -23.57 -28.08
N GLY A 373 -6.10 -23.48 -28.48
CA GLY A 373 -5.66 -23.41 -29.88
C GLY A 373 -5.07 -22.06 -30.30
N CYS A 374 -5.13 -21.04 -29.43
CA CYS A 374 -4.48 -19.75 -29.67
C CYS A 374 -2.94 -19.80 -29.63
N SER A 375 -2.31 -18.85 -30.32
CA SER A 375 -0.93 -18.43 -30.02
C SER A 375 -0.89 -17.74 -28.64
N PHE A 376 0.26 -17.79 -27.97
CA PHE A 376 0.44 -17.09 -26.69
C PHE A 376 0.23 -15.57 -26.82
N ASP A 377 -0.57 -15.02 -25.91
CA ASP A 377 -1.13 -13.67 -25.97
C ASP A 377 -0.95 -12.87 -24.66
N TYR A 378 -0.11 -13.39 -23.74
CA TYR A 378 0.12 -12.86 -22.39
C TYR A 378 -1.05 -12.99 -21.39
N GLY A 379 -2.07 -13.80 -21.69
CA GLY A 379 -2.95 -14.35 -20.64
C GLY A 379 -2.20 -15.33 -19.72
N GLU A 380 -2.65 -15.44 -18.47
CA GLU A 380 -2.16 -16.42 -17.49
C GLU A 380 -0.64 -16.37 -17.28
N ALA A 381 -0.07 -15.15 -17.22
CA ALA A 381 1.36 -14.89 -17.30
C ALA A 381 1.89 -14.01 -16.16
N VAL A 382 3.19 -14.15 -15.85
CA VAL A 382 3.95 -13.15 -15.09
C VAL A 382 4.78 -12.34 -16.08
N ILE A 383 4.59 -11.03 -16.11
CA ILE A 383 5.25 -10.12 -17.06
C ILE A 383 6.21 -9.22 -16.28
N LYS A 384 7.47 -9.16 -16.73
CA LYS A 384 8.46 -8.18 -16.27
C LYS A 384 8.43 -6.96 -17.18
N LEU A 385 7.97 -5.84 -16.66
CA LEU A 385 7.95 -4.53 -17.29
C LEU A 385 9.16 -3.70 -16.82
N SER A 386 9.78 -2.96 -17.73
CA SER A 386 10.79 -1.95 -17.39
C SER A 386 10.16 -0.75 -16.65
N PRO A 387 10.96 0.15 -16.05
CA PRO A 387 10.44 1.40 -15.47
C PRO A 387 9.64 2.27 -16.46
N THR A 388 9.87 2.11 -17.77
CA THR A 388 9.14 2.77 -18.87
C THR A 388 8.01 1.90 -19.46
N LEU A 389 7.56 0.88 -18.72
CA LEU A 389 6.48 -0.06 -19.06
C LEU A 389 6.66 -0.87 -20.36
N THR A 390 7.91 -1.15 -20.75
CA THR A 390 8.19 -2.08 -21.87
C THR A 390 8.41 -3.50 -21.36
N ILE A 391 7.77 -4.51 -21.98
CA ILE A 391 8.04 -5.93 -21.69
C ILE A 391 9.55 -6.20 -21.86
N SER A 392 10.15 -6.76 -20.83
CA SER A 392 11.57 -7.11 -20.76
C SER A 392 11.79 -8.62 -20.62
N ASP A 393 10.84 -9.32 -20.01
CA ASP A 393 10.80 -10.78 -19.86
C ASP A 393 9.37 -11.22 -19.49
N TYR A 394 9.06 -12.51 -19.62
CA TYR A 394 7.82 -13.10 -19.13
C TYR A 394 7.96 -14.59 -18.77
N PHE A 395 6.98 -15.08 -18.02
CA PHE A 395 6.69 -16.50 -17.85
C PHE A 395 5.21 -16.75 -18.08
N ALA A 396 4.85 -17.87 -18.70
CA ALA A 396 3.52 -18.46 -18.58
C ALA A 396 3.61 -19.97 -18.31
N PRO A 397 2.66 -20.58 -17.60
CA PRO A 397 2.63 -22.03 -17.44
C PRO A 397 2.53 -22.74 -18.81
N PRO A 398 3.15 -23.91 -19.02
CA PRO A 398 3.05 -24.65 -20.28
C PRO A 398 1.61 -24.98 -20.72
N ASN A 399 0.65 -24.92 -19.79
CA ASN A 399 -0.77 -25.14 -19.99
C ASN A 399 -1.62 -23.85 -19.99
N TRP A 400 -1.02 -22.66 -20.13
CA TRP A 400 -1.70 -21.34 -20.09
C TRP A 400 -3.01 -21.29 -20.91
N ALA A 401 -3.04 -21.86 -22.12
CA ALA A 401 -4.24 -21.86 -22.98
C ALA A 401 -5.42 -22.68 -22.42
N ALA A 402 -5.14 -23.65 -21.54
CA ALA A 402 -6.14 -24.39 -20.79
C ALA A 402 -6.54 -23.70 -19.48
N LEU A 403 -5.67 -22.84 -18.92
CA LEU A 403 -5.97 -21.97 -17.79
C LEU A 403 -6.91 -20.84 -18.22
N ASN A 404 -6.58 -20.14 -19.32
CA ASN A 404 -7.43 -19.14 -20.00
C ASN A 404 -8.86 -19.66 -20.19
N ALA A 405 -8.97 -20.82 -20.85
CA ALA A 405 -10.23 -21.45 -21.21
C ALA A 405 -11.04 -22.00 -20.02
N ALA A 406 -10.48 -21.98 -18.81
CA ALA A 406 -11.10 -22.48 -17.59
C ALA A 406 -11.15 -21.41 -16.47
N ASP A 407 -10.87 -20.14 -16.79
CA ASP A 407 -10.93 -19.00 -15.85
C ASP A 407 -10.04 -19.22 -14.60
N GLN A 408 -8.75 -19.52 -14.82
CA GLN A 408 -7.83 -20.00 -13.76
C GLN A 408 -6.79 -18.97 -13.27
N ASP A 409 -6.96 -17.71 -13.68
CA ASP A 409 -6.23 -16.50 -13.24
C ASP A 409 -4.94 -16.76 -12.44
N LEU A 410 -3.82 -16.85 -13.14
CA LEU A 410 -2.50 -16.70 -12.53
C LEU A 410 -2.41 -15.33 -11.83
N GLY A 411 -3.05 -14.30 -12.39
CA GLY A 411 -3.23 -12.97 -11.83
C GLY A 411 -4.28 -12.81 -10.70
N SER A 412 -4.78 -13.90 -10.10
CA SER A 412 -5.62 -13.80 -8.90
C SER A 412 -4.83 -13.47 -7.63
N VAL A 413 -3.52 -13.74 -7.65
CA VAL A 413 -2.52 -13.37 -6.63
C VAL A 413 -1.41 -12.60 -7.34
N GLY A 414 -0.91 -11.49 -6.77
CA GLY A 414 0.20 -10.76 -7.39
C GLY A 414 1.57 -11.41 -7.09
N PRO A 415 2.60 -11.11 -7.89
CA PRO A 415 3.93 -11.68 -7.67
C PRO A 415 4.57 -11.20 -6.37
N THR A 416 5.48 -12.00 -5.80
CA THR A 416 6.25 -11.63 -4.60
C THR A 416 7.72 -12.01 -4.77
N LEU A 417 8.65 -11.13 -4.39
CA LEU A 417 10.08 -11.38 -4.53
C LEU A 417 10.65 -12.13 -3.32
N LEU A 418 11.46 -13.16 -3.57
CA LEU A 418 12.02 -14.04 -2.54
C LEU A 418 13.48 -13.69 -2.15
N GLY A 419 14.04 -12.64 -2.74
CA GLY A 419 15.48 -12.40 -2.79
C GLY A 419 16.19 -13.31 -3.81
N ASN A 420 17.52 -13.32 -3.81
CA ASN A 420 18.37 -14.23 -4.62
C ASN A 420 18.04 -14.31 -6.14
N ASN A 421 17.50 -13.25 -6.73
CA ASN A 421 16.96 -13.22 -8.09
C ASN A 421 15.84 -14.23 -8.36
N LEU A 422 14.98 -14.45 -7.36
CA LEU A 422 13.82 -15.34 -7.39
C LEU A 422 12.52 -14.59 -7.05
N LEU A 423 11.43 -15.08 -7.64
CA LEU A 423 10.06 -14.59 -7.48
C LEU A 423 9.13 -15.80 -7.29
N PHE A 424 8.09 -15.65 -6.49
CA PHE A 424 7.00 -16.63 -6.36
C PHE A 424 5.74 -16.14 -7.09
N GLN A 425 5.02 -17.10 -7.68
CA GLN A 425 3.69 -16.90 -8.25
C GLN A 425 2.77 -18.10 -7.91
N VAL A 426 1.49 -17.83 -7.72
CA VAL A 426 0.38 -18.81 -7.64
C VAL A 426 -0.88 -18.15 -8.22
N GLY A 427 -1.95 -18.89 -8.46
CA GLY A 427 -3.24 -18.36 -8.95
C GLY A 427 -4.41 -19.29 -8.63
N LYS A 428 -5.58 -19.11 -9.26
CA LYS A 428 -6.75 -19.97 -9.02
C LYS A 428 -6.48 -21.47 -9.31
N ALA A 429 -5.52 -21.80 -10.17
CA ALA A 429 -5.09 -23.18 -10.42
C ALA A 429 -4.46 -23.89 -9.19
N GLY A 430 -4.03 -23.15 -8.16
CA GLY A 430 -3.43 -23.69 -6.94
C GLY A 430 -2.00 -24.21 -7.07
N VAL A 431 -1.39 -24.14 -8.26
CA VAL A 431 0.01 -24.48 -8.53
C VAL A 431 0.90 -23.29 -8.18
N GLY A 432 1.91 -23.51 -7.33
CA GLY A 432 2.95 -22.53 -7.03
C GLY A 432 4.15 -22.68 -7.95
N TYR A 433 4.76 -21.55 -8.32
CA TYR A 433 5.92 -21.46 -9.20
C TYR A 433 7.01 -20.61 -8.54
N ILE A 434 8.27 -21.08 -8.56
CA ILE A 434 9.44 -20.23 -8.37
C ILE A 434 9.99 -19.87 -9.76
N LEU A 435 10.08 -18.58 -10.03
CA LEU A 435 10.60 -18.00 -11.27
C LEU A 435 11.93 -17.28 -10.99
N SER A 436 12.75 -17.04 -12.02
CA SER A 436 13.98 -16.24 -11.86
C SER A 436 13.78 -14.83 -12.39
N THR A 437 14.07 -13.79 -11.61
CA THR A 437 13.89 -12.39 -12.02
C THR A 437 14.82 -11.96 -13.16
N THR A 438 15.81 -12.80 -13.52
CA THR A 438 16.73 -12.62 -14.65
C THR A 438 16.41 -13.51 -15.86
N SER A 439 15.46 -14.45 -15.75
CA SER A 439 14.94 -15.28 -16.84
C SER A 439 13.70 -16.03 -16.32
N LEU A 440 12.53 -15.38 -16.35
CA LEU A 440 11.33 -15.76 -15.61
C LEU A 440 10.90 -17.20 -15.91
N GLY A 441 10.69 -17.50 -17.19
CA GLY A 441 10.41 -18.85 -17.68
C GLY A 441 11.59 -19.53 -18.37
N GLY A 442 12.84 -19.16 -18.05
CA GLY A 442 14.01 -19.65 -18.77
C GLY A 442 14.07 -19.20 -20.24
N GLY A 443 14.96 -19.80 -21.02
CA GLY A 443 15.18 -19.46 -22.44
C GLY A 443 14.03 -19.81 -23.41
N ASN A 444 12.89 -20.28 -22.92
CA ASN A 444 11.66 -20.45 -23.69
C ASN A 444 10.46 -19.70 -23.10
N HIS A 445 10.61 -18.99 -21.98
CA HIS A 445 9.53 -18.31 -21.25
C HIS A 445 8.39 -19.21 -20.71
N PHE A 446 8.54 -20.54 -20.72
CA PHE A 446 7.53 -21.49 -20.18
C PHE A 446 8.08 -22.42 -19.09
N THR A 447 9.36 -22.30 -18.72
CA THR A 447 10.04 -23.22 -17.78
C THR A 447 10.35 -22.55 -16.44
N PRO A 448 9.60 -22.85 -15.35
CA PRO A 448 9.90 -22.29 -14.04
C PRO A 448 11.19 -22.88 -13.46
N ARG A 449 11.76 -22.25 -12.42
CA ARG A 449 12.88 -22.82 -11.65
C ARG A 449 12.44 -24.02 -10.80
N PHE A 450 11.20 -23.97 -10.30
CA PHE A 450 10.52 -25.05 -9.58
C PHE A 450 9.00 -24.83 -9.66
N SER A 451 8.20 -25.89 -9.64
CA SER A 451 6.75 -25.79 -9.43
C SER A 451 6.18 -27.05 -8.81
N ALA A 452 5.11 -26.88 -8.02
CA ALA A 452 4.33 -27.96 -7.42
C ALA A 452 2.93 -27.47 -7.05
N GLN A 453 1.99 -28.40 -6.81
CA GLN A 453 0.70 -28.05 -6.21
C GLN A 453 0.93 -27.48 -4.80
N VAL A 454 0.26 -26.37 -4.49
CA VAL A 454 0.28 -25.72 -3.17
C VAL A 454 -1.08 -25.88 -2.50
N CYS A 455 -2.13 -25.40 -3.14
CA CYS A 455 -3.47 -25.45 -2.60
C CYS A 455 -4.11 -26.82 -2.81
N ASN A 456 -4.96 -27.24 -1.86
CA ASN A 456 -5.74 -28.48 -2.00
C ASN A 456 -6.73 -28.41 -3.17
N ASN A 457 -7.29 -27.22 -3.42
CA ASN A 457 -8.12 -26.97 -4.60
C ASN A 457 -7.26 -26.75 -5.85
N THR A 458 -7.80 -27.16 -7.01
CA THR A 458 -7.18 -27.00 -8.34
C THR A 458 -8.02 -26.09 -9.26
N SER A 459 -8.95 -25.33 -8.68
CA SER A 459 -9.74 -24.24 -9.28
C SER A 459 -10.15 -23.30 -8.16
N ASP A 460 -10.25 -22.01 -8.47
CA ASP A 460 -10.57 -20.92 -7.52
C ASP A 460 -9.75 -21.00 -6.23
N ALA A 461 -8.50 -21.44 -6.34
CA ALA A 461 -7.76 -22.01 -5.22
C ALA A 461 -7.00 -21.00 -4.36
N ALA A 462 -6.60 -19.84 -4.89
CA ALA A 462 -5.83 -18.83 -4.15
C ALA A 462 -6.13 -17.40 -4.65
N PHE A 463 -6.09 -16.41 -3.75
CA PHE A 463 -6.44 -15.02 -4.07
C PHE A 463 -5.70 -13.96 -3.23
N GLY A 464 -5.44 -12.78 -3.82
CA GLY A 464 -4.92 -11.61 -3.12
C GLY A 464 -3.41 -11.44 -3.20
N GLY A 465 -2.70 -11.76 -2.12
CA GLY A 465 -1.25 -11.62 -1.97
C GLY A 465 -0.70 -12.66 -1.00
N VAL A 466 0.60 -12.97 -1.09
CA VAL A 466 1.28 -13.90 -0.17
C VAL A 466 2.13 -13.12 0.86
N ALA A 467 2.55 -13.77 1.94
CA ALA A 467 3.60 -13.24 2.82
C ALA A 467 4.83 -14.15 2.80
N TYR A 468 6.02 -13.55 2.85
CA TYR A 468 7.31 -14.21 2.82
C TYR A 468 8.18 -13.72 3.97
N SER A 469 8.47 -14.62 4.91
CA SER A 469 9.40 -14.40 6.02
C SER A 469 10.33 -15.61 6.08
N ALA A 470 11.50 -15.46 5.43
CA ALA A 470 12.40 -16.58 5.13
C ALA A 470 12.74 -17.42 6.39
N PRO A 471 12.68 -18.76 6.32
CA PRO A 471 12.52 -19.58 5.12
C PRO A 471 11.06 -19.88 4.71
N TYR A 472 10.06 -19.25 5.33
CA TYR A 472 8.65 -19.58 5.11
C TYR A 472 7.94 -18.62 4.15
N LEU A 473 7.00 -19.17 3.38
CA LEU A 473 6.08 -18.47 2.50
C LEU A 473 4.64 -18.92 2.81
N TYR A 474 3.71 -17.99 2.94
CA TYR A 474 2.34 -18.22 3.37
C TYR A 474 1.37 -17.85 2.25
N VAL A 475 0.59 -18.83 1.80
CA VAL A 475 -0.29 -18.72 0.63
C VAL A 475 -1.76 -18.76 1.07
N PRO A 476 -2.58 -17.75 0.71
CA PRO A 476 -4.01 -17.72 1.03
C PRO A 476 -4.79 -18.64 0.09
N CYS A 477 -4.73 -19.95 0.33
CA CYS A 477 -5.61 -20.88 -0.36
C CYS A 477 -7.05 -20.75 0.15
N ILE A 478 -8.03 -20.97 -0.71
CA ILE A 478 -9.46 -20.69 -0.46
C ILE A 478 -10.11 -21.58 0.62
N ASP A 479 -9.46 -22.69 0.98
CA ASP A 479 -9.88 -23.59 2.06
C ASP A 479 -9.19 -23.26 3.40
N ARG A 480 -7.90 -22.90 3.37
CA ARG A 480 -7.05 -22.57 4.53
C ARG A 480 -5.74 -21.92 4.09
N LEU A 481 -5.04 -21.26 5.01
CA LEU A 481 -3.66 -20.83 4.77
C LEU A 481 -2.73 -22.05 4.58
N GLU A 482 -1.89 -22.04 3.55
CA GLU A 482 -0.82 -23.03 3.35
C GLU A 482 0.55 -22.39 3.61
N ALA A 483 1.37 -23.00 4.46
CA ALA A 483 2.73 -22.56 4.73
C ALA A 483 3.75 -23.48 4.07
N LEU A 484 4.64 -22.90 3.27
CA LEU A 484 5.66 -23.58 2.50
C LEU A 484 7.04 -23.26 3.08
N LEU A 485 7.87 -24.28 3.27
CA LEU A 485 9.30 -24.13 3.51
C LEU A 485 10.00 -23.93 2.16
N VAL A 486 10.58 -22.76 1.95
CA VAL A 486 11.19 -22.33 0.68
C VAL A 486 12.70 -22.34 0.77
N ASN A 487 13.32 -22.97 -0.23
CA ASN A 487 14.74 -22.96 -0.48
C ASN A 487 15.04 -21.99 -1.64
N THR A 488 15.76 -20.91 -1.35
CA THR A 488 16.18 -19.88 -2.32
C THR A 488 17.64 -20.04 -2.77
N GLY A 489 18.22 -21.22 -2.60
CA GLY A 489 19.58 -21.57 -3.04
C GLY A 489 19.69 -21.87 -4.54
N PRO A 490 20.86 -22.38 -5.02
CA PRO A 490 21.15 -22.60 -6.44
C PRO A 490 20.19 -23.55 -7.18
N SER A 491 19.54 -24.45 -6.43
CA SER A 491 18.43 -25.29 -6.87
C SER A 491 17.20 -24.90 -6.06
N PRO A 492 16.42 -23.90 -6.48
CA PRO A 492 15.26 -23.44 -5.73
C PRO A 492 14.20 -24.53 -5.60
N SER A 493 13.49 -24.57 -4.48
CA SER A 493 12.37 -25.48 -4.26
C SER A 493 11.47 -24.98 -3.14
N PHE A 494 10.27 -25.56 -3.04
CA PHE A 494 9.46 -25.45 -1.83
C PHE A 494 8.82 -26.79 -1.47
N THR A 495 8.49 -26.97 -0.19
CA THR A 495 7.73 -28.11 0.33
C THR A 495 6.67 -27.63 1.32
N PRO A 496 5.47 -28.24 1.41
CA PRO A 496 4.54 -27.98 2.49
C PRO A 496 5.20 -28.15 3.86
N ALA A 497 4.92 -27.25 4.79
CA ALA A 497 5.48 -27.25 6.14
C ALA A 497 4.39 -27.39 7.21
N TRP A 498 3.35 -26.56 7.13
CA TRP A 498 2.15 -26.61 7.96
C TRP A 498 0.98 -25.93 7.23
N HIS A 499 -0.25 -26.14 7.69
CA HIS A 499 -1.42 -25.42 7.19
C HIS A 499 -2.25 -24.84 8.34
N GLY A 500 -2.96 -23.73 8.08
CA GLY A 500 -3.84 -23.10 9.04
C GLY A 500 -5.15 -23.87 9.28
N PRO A 501 -6.02 -23.38 10.18
CA PRO A 501 -7.38 -23.88 10.33
C PRO A 501 -8.23 -23.52 9.10
N ALA A 502 -9.28 -24.29 8.84
CA ALA A 502 -10.22 -24.01 7.75
C ALA A 502 -10.80 -22.59 7.87
N GLY A 503 -10.83 -21.85 6.76
CA GLY A 503 -11.30 -20.45 6.74
C GLY A 503 -10.26 -19.40 7.14
N SER A 504 -8.98 -19.75 7.29
CA SER A 504 -7.84 -18.81 7.37
C SER A 504 -7.39 -18.32 5.97
N ILE A 505 -8.31 -17.66 5.24
CA ILE A 505 -8.27 -17.58 3.76
C ILE A 505 -8.03 -16.17 3.18
N GLY A 506 -7.77 -15.17 4.03
CA GLY A 506 -7.40 -13.83 3.58
C GLY A 506 -5.90 -13.73 3.29
N PRO A 507 -5.44 -12.72 2.52
CA PRO A 507 -4.01 -12.49 2.32
C PRO A 507 -3.32 -12.35 3.68
N PRO A 508 -2.20 -13.05 3.92
CA PRO A 508 -1.55 -13.03 5.21
C PRO A 508 -0.53 -11.90 5.30
N ILE A 509 -0.24 -11.48 6.53
CA ILE A 509 0.98 -10.75 6.89
C ILE A 509 1.75 -11.47 8.01
N VAL A 510 3.03 -11.17 8.17
CA VAL A 510 3.90 -11.69 9.24
C VAL A 510 4.34 -10.53 10.13
N ALA A 511 3.95 -10.56 11.39
CA ALA A 511 4.31 -9.55 12.39
C ALA A 511 4.44 -10.18 13.78
N GLY A 512 5.47 -9.80 14.54
CA GLY A 512 5.67 -10.19 15.93
C GLY A 512 5.87 -11.70 16.19
N GLY A 513 6.31 -12.45 15.18
CA GLY A 513 6.45 -13.91 15.20
C GLY A 513 5.17 -14.69 14.88
N LEU A 514 4.10 -13.99 14.50
CA LEU A 514 2.80 -14.55 14.11
C LEU A 514 2.47 -14.25 12.65
N VAL A 515 1.73 -15.15 12.02
CA VAL A 515 1.07 -14.93 10.72
C VAL A 515 -0.38 -14.53 10.98
N TRP A 516 -0.78 -13.40 10.42
CA TRP A 516 -2.10 -12.81 10.61
C TRP A 516 -2.89 -12.90 9.31
N THR A 517 -4.12 -13.41 9.36
CA THR A 517 -4.99 -13.53 8.18
C THR A 517 -6.46 -13.37 8.55
N VAL A 518 -7.24 -12.78 7.63
CA VAL A 518 -8.65 -12.45 7.81
C VAL A 518 -9.53 -13.46 7.05
N GLY A 519 -10.25 -14.30 7.80
CA GLY A 519 -11.29 -15.16 7.27
C GLY A 519 -12.52 -14.35 6.87
N TRP A 520 -12.52 -13.79 5.66
CA TRP A 520 -13.59 -12.92 5.19
C TRP A 520 -14.93 -13.65 5.01
N ASN A 521 -14.91 -14.95 4.73
CA ASN A 521 -16.12 -15.77 4.59
C ASN A 521 -16.73 -16.23 5.93
N ASN A 522 -16.06 -15.98 7.06
CA ASN A 522 -16.48 -16.43 8.39
C ASN A 522 -16.41 -15.33 9.46
N SER A 523 -16.04 -14.10 9.10
CA SER A 523 -15.80 -12.96 10.00
C SER A 523 -14.85 -13.32 11.15
N ARG A 524 -13.63 -13.79 10.85
CA ARG A 524 -12.62 -14.08 11.88
C ARG A 524 -11.24 -13.53 11.55
N LEU A 525 -10.56 -13.00 12.56
CA LEU A 525 -9.11 -12.83 12.53
C LEU A 525 -8.45 -14.10 13.08
N TYR A 526 -7.37 -14.53 12.44
CA TYR A 526 -6.47 -15.56 12.95
C TYR A 526 -5.08 -14.97 13.15
N ALA A 527 -4.42 -15.31 14.26
CA ALA A 527 -2.98 -15.15 14.42
C ALA A 527 -2.39 -16.53 14.74
N LEU A 528 -1.52 -17.01 13.85
CA LEU A 528 -0.91 -18.36 13.90
C LEU A 528 0.59 -18.24 14.17
N TYR A 529 1.18 -19.17 14.91
CA TYR A 529 2.64 -19.21 15.09
C TYR A 529 3.33 -19.45 13.74
N ALA A 530 4.21 -18.54 13.33
CA ALA A 530 4.82 -18.55 11.99
C ALA A 530 5.58 -19.85 11.64
N THR A 531 6.14 -20.52 12.64
CA THR A 531 6.91 -21.77 12.46
C THR A 531 6.10 -23.05 12.52
N THR A 532 4.87 -23.04 13.06
CA THR A 532 4.09 -24.27 13.35
C THR A 532 2.63 -24.26 12.87
N GLY A 533 2.05 -23.08 12.58
CA GLY A 533 0.63 -22.94 12.25
C GLY A 533 -0.32 -23.04 13.45
N GLU A 534 0.19 -23.31 14.66
CA GLU A 534 -0.63 -23.38 15.87
C GLU A 534 -1.31 -22.03 16.14
N GLN A 535 -2.58 -22.08 16.54
CA GLN A 535 -3.41 -20.88 16.67
C GLN A 535 -3.13 -20.13 17.98
N ARG A 536 -2.38 -19.02 17.90
CA ARG A 536 -2.17 -18.10 19.03
C ARG A 536 -3.40 -17.24 19.33
N LEU A 537 -4.15 -16.85 18.31
CA LEU A 537 -5.41 -16.13 18.41
C LEU A 537 -6.39 -16.63 17.33
N SER A 538 -7.66 -16.76 17.66
CA SER A 538 -8.72 -16.62 16.67
C SER A 538 -9.96 -15.98 17.30
N VAL A 539 -10.38 -14.85 16.78
CA VAL A 539 -11.49 -14.04 17.30
C VAL A 539 -12.50 -13.75 16.21
N SER A 540 -13.78 -13.65 16.58
CA SER A 540 -14.83 -13.18 15.66
C SER A 540 -14.71 -11.67 15.49
N LEU A 541 -14.78 -11.21 14.24
CA LEU A 541 -14.84 -9.81 13.89
C LEU A 541 -16.27 -9.26 14.09
N PRO A 542 -16.45 -8.02 14.57
CA PRO A 542 -17.77 -7.40 14.75
C PRO A 542 -18.62 -7.17 13.48
N GLN A 543 -18.01 -7.10 12.29
CA GLN A 543 -18.70 -6.99 11.01
C GLN A 543 -18.24 -8.09 10.04
N THR A 544 -18.48 -7.90 8.75
CA THR A 544 -17.91 -8.72 7.68
C THR A 544 -16.83 -7.89 6.98
N PRO A 545 -15.55 -8.28 7.08
CA PRO A 545 -14.47 -7.64 6.32
C PRO A 545 -14.65 -7.92 4.83
N MET A 546 -14.04 -7.11 3.97
CA MET A 546 -14.24 -7.22 2.53
C MET A 546 -13.50 -8.42 1.94
N HIS A 547 -13.92 -8.86 0.76
CA HIS A 547 -13.19 -9.91 0.04
C HIS A 547 -11.78 -9.40 -0.27
N PHE A 548 -10.78 -10.19 0.09
CA PHE A 548 -9.35 -9.88 0.05
C PHE A 548 -8.83 -8.83 1.07
N SER A 549 -9.63 -8.42 2.06
CA SER A 549 -9.13 -7.62 3.18
C SER A 549 -7.92 -8.29 3.85
N THR A 550 -6.84 -7.54 4.02
CA THR A 550 -5.59 -7.97 4.67
C THR A 550 -5.21 -6.98 5.79
N PRO A 551 -4.58 -7.42 6.90
CA PRO A 551 -4.08 -6.52 7.93
C PRO A 551 -2.81 -5.77 7.49
N ALA A 552 -2.45 -4.73 8.23
CA ALA A 552 -1.11 -4.15 8.25
C ALA A 552 -0.53 -4.15 9.66
N SER A 553 0.77 -3.83 9.83
CA SER A 553 1.40 -3.75 11.16
C SER A 553 2.29 -2.52 11.29
N GLY A 554 2.37 -1.97 12.51
CA GLY A 554 3.19 -0.82 12.84
C GLY A 554 2.99 -0.40 14.30
N ASP A 555 3.94 0.37 14.85
CA ASP A 555 3.98 0.79 16.27
C ASP A 555 3.75 -0.32 17.33
N GLY A 556 4.02 -1.58 16.94
CA GLY A 556 3.82 -2.75 17.79
C GLY A 556 2.46 -3.44 17.67
N GLU A 557 1.52 -2.87 16.92
CA GLU A 557 0.17 -3.41 16.74
C GLU A 557 -0.04 -3.97 15.31
N VAL A 558 -1.15 -4.68 15.14
CA VAL A 558 -1.68 -5.16 13.86
C VAL A 558 -3.07 -4.57 13.63
N PHE A 559 -3.21 -3.83 12.53
CA PHE A 559 -4.40 -3.07 12.16
C PHE A 559 -5.24 -3.86 11.16
N VAL A 560 -6.47 -4.17 11.54
CA VAL A 560 -7.34 -5.12 10.83
C VAL A 560 -8.58 -4.38 10.31
N PRO A 561 -8.82 -4.32 8.98
CA PRO A 561 -10.04 -3.77 8.43
C PRO A 561 -11.23 -4.72 8.66
N ASP A 562 -12.33 -4.20 9.21
CA ASP A 562 -13.57 -4.93 9.52
C ASP A 562 -14.78 -4.12 9.03
N GLY A 563 -15.13 -4.27 7.75
CA GLY A 563 -16.25 -3.56 7.13
C GLY A 563 -16.03 -2.05 7.11
N THR A 564 -16.74 -1.31 7.97
CA THR A 564 -16.64 0.15 8.15
C THR A 564 -15.85 0.54 9.43
N ARG A 565 -14.87 -0.29 9.79
CA ARG A 565 -14.09 -0.21 11.05
C ARG A 565 -12.63 -0.60 10.83
N ILE A 566 -11.76 -0.12 11.73
CA ILE A 566 -10.44 -0.69 11.98
C ILE A 566 -10.40 -1.20 13.42
N LEU A 567 -9.81 -2.38 13.63
CA LEU A 567 -9.46 -2.92 14.94
C LEU A 567 -7.95 -2.99 15.07
N ALA A 568 -7.41 -2.84 16.28
CA ALA A 568 -5.98 -3.04 16.53
C ALA A 568 -5.72 -4.15 17.54
N TYR A 569 -4.65 -4.90 17.34
CA TYR A 569 -4.24 -6.03 18.17
C TYR A 569 -2.76 -5.98 18.53
N GLY A 570 -2.43 -6.25 19.81
CA GLY A 570 -1.08 -6.26 20.39
C GLY A 570 -1.04 -6.87 21.79
#